data_AF-A0A956AHV0-F1
#
_entry.id   AF-A0A956AHV0-F1
#
_cell.length_a   1.000
_cell.length_b   1.000
_cell.length_c   1.000
_cell.angle_alpha   90.00
_cell.angle_beta   90.00
_cell.angle_gamma   90.00
#
_symmetry.space_group_name_H-M   'P 1'
#
loop_
_entity.id
_entity.type
_entity.pdbx_description
1 polymer ?
#
loop_
_entity_poly.entity_id
_entity_poly.type
_entity_poly.pdbx_seq_one_letter_code
_entity_poly.pdbx_strand_id
1 'polypeptide(L)'
;MSKKTKLELTWIGKDKRPRLEPRILLEDPELSYAADHRVRQGDIFDNMLIHGDNLLALKALEQDFTGAFKCVYIDPPFNTQQAFEHYDDGVEHSVWLSLMRERLSIVHRLMHPEGTLFVHIDDNELGYLIVLLDEVFGRTNRVSIVTFKQGSATGHKAINPGCVTTTNFVLMYAKDKAAWKPRRVFTARERDNRYNQFIPNIGDHHSKWRIVTLMTAFAASQGVTETQARGLARKQPDQLDEFVKDNGPSVVRLARPSYDAVSKAAQALIDESNANPEVVFHLPREGHKDFYFIRGERILFYKDKLREIDGQYVAGEPLTTLWDDLLSNNLHNEGGVSFPKGKKPEALIKRVIDLSTEPGDWVLDSFAGSGTTGAVAHKAGRRWVMVELGDHCHTHVLPRLRAVIDGADSSGSTQATRWKGGGGFRFCRLAPSLLEEDKWGNWVINRAYNKEMLAEAMCKIEGFRYEPSPTIFWMHGQSTETDYLYVTTQTLTHEQLQVISAEVGDERTLLICCSAFRARLDQFPNLTVKKIPAAVLERCEWGKDDYSLNVQTVMGEEPEAPEPEPDQSAGATVPPPSSKKRKGRKPKMQELPLFAAAHHGKSGGDQ
;
A
#
# COMPACT_ATOMS: atom_id res chain seq x y z
N MET A 1 17.47 18.15 -30.83
CA MET A 1 16.28 17.64 -30.12
C MET A 1 15.63 18.80 -29.39
N SER A 2 14.40 19.17 -29.74
CA SER A 2 13.64 20.20 -29.04
C SER A 2 13.54 19.81 -27.56
N LYS A 3 14.16 20.59 -26.66
CA LYS A 3 13.88 20.57 -25.22
C LYS A 3 12.41 21.00 -25.08
N LYS A 4 11.48 20.04 -25.16
CA LYS A 4 10.09 20.29 -24.82
C LYS A 4 10.08 20.72 -23.36
N THR A 5 9.77 22.00 -23.11
CA THR A 5 9.44 22.51 -21.78
C THR A 5 8.31 21.66 -21.23
N LYS A 6 8.63 20.81 -20.25
CA LYS A 6 7.64 20.01 -19.53
C LYS A 6 7.21 20.79 -18.30
N LEU A 7 5.95 20.68 -17.93
CA LEU A 7 5.45 21.17 -16.64
C LEU A 7 6.14 20.37 -15.53
N GLU A 8 6.71 21.07 -14.54
CA GLU A 8 7.44 20.47 -13.43
C GLU A 8 7.05 21.17 -12.12
N LEU A 9 6.81 20.39 -11.07
CA LEU A 9 6.66 20.91 -9.70
C LEU A 9 8.05 21.11 -9.09
N THR A 10 8.35 22.31 -8.61
CA THR A 10 9.63 22.63 -7.96
C THR A 10 9.41 23.00 -6.50
N TRP A 11 10.40 22.70 -5.65
CA TRP A 11 10.41 23.07 -4.24
C TRP A 11 11.86 23.18 -3.73
N ILE A 12 12.05 23.83 -2.59
CA ILE A 12 13.40 24.03 -2.01
C ILE A 12 14.00 22.67 -1.68
N GLY A 13 15.22 22.41 -2.18
CA GLY A 13 15.93 21.15 -1.92
C GLY A 13 15.58 20.00 -2.87
N LYS A 14 14.68 20.17 -3.86
CA LYS A 14 14.33 19.12 -4.84
C LYS A 14 15.55 18.48 -5.54
N ASP A 15 16.58 19.27 -5.80
CA ASP A 15 17.81 18.83 -6.48
C ASP A 15 18.84 18.19 -5.55
N LYS A 16 18.68 18.34 -4.22
CA LYS A 16 19.57 17.75 -3.23
C LYS A 16 19.11 16.32 -2.94
N ARG A 17 19.75 15.34 -3.58
CA ARG A 17 19.46 13.93 -3.36
C ARG A 17 20.45 13.30 -2.38
N PRO A 18 19.99 12.59 -1.34
CA PRO A 18 20.88 11.90 -0.44
C PRO A 18 21.57 10.74 -1.15
N ARG A 19 22.85 10.52 -0.85
CA ARG A 19 23.56 9.31 -1.31
C ARG A 19 23.40 8.21 -0.26
N LEU A 20 22.36 7.40 -0.41
CA LEU A 20 21.98 6.40 0.60
C LEU A 20 22.94 5.21 0.64
N GLU A 21 23.34 4.83 1.86
CA GLU A 21 24.12 3.62 2.11
C GLU A 21 23.24 2.35 1.94
N PRO A 22 23.67 1.37 1.13
CA PRO A 22 22.96 0.10 0.99
C PRO A 22 23.25 -0.82 2.18
N ARG A 23 22.52 -0.61 3.29
CA ARG A 23 22.70 -1.40 4.52
C ARG A 23 22.45 -2.90 4.32
N ILE A 24 23.15 -3.70 5.10
CA ILE A 24 22.85 -5.13 5.23
C ILE A 24 21.68 -5.32 6.21
N LEU A 25 20.92 -6.40 6.02
CA LEU A 25 19.78 -6.75 6.87
C LEU A 25 20.22 -7.86 7.82
N LEU A 26 20.19 -7.58 9.11
CA LEU A 26 20.56 -8.53 10.16
C LEU A 26 19.33 -9.22 10.69
N GLU A 27 19.26 -10.54 10.53
CA GLU A 27 18.19 -11.35 11.13
C GLU A 27 18.34 -11.42 12.65
N ASP A 28 17.22 -11.31 13.35
CA ASP A 28 17.08 -11.55 14.78
C ASP A 28 16.33 -12.87 14.99
N PRO A 29 17.03 -13.97 15.31
CA PRO A 29 16.39 -15.28 15.46
C PRO A 29 15.40 -15.35 16.61
N GLU A 30 15.54 -14.52 17.65
CA GLU A 30 14.63 -14.53 18.81
C GLU A 30 13.28 -13.87 18.49
N LEU A 31 13.30 -12.89 17.57
CA LEU A 31 12.09 -12.20 17.13
C LEU A 31 11.46 -12.82 15.89
N SER A 32 12.26 -13.50 15.06
CA SER A 32 11.77 -14.31 13.94
C SER A 32 10.79 -15.38 14.41
N TYR A 33 9.81 -15.71 13.59
CA TYR A 33 8.73 -16.60 14.00
C TYR A 33 8.24 -17.47 12.86
N ALA A 34 8.04 -18.76 13.14
CA ALA A 34 7.54 -19.74 12.20
C ALA A 34 6.68 -20.77 12.94
N ALA A 35 5.65 -21.29 12.28
CA ALA A 35 4.85 -22.37 12.81
C ALA A 35 5.70 -23.64 13.01
N ASP A 36 5.49 -24.34 14.13
CA ASP A 36 6.24 -25.56 14.51
C ASP A 36 6.19 -26.68 13.46
N HIS A 37 5.10 -26.71 12.70
CA HIS A 37 4.89 -27.65 11.62
C HIS A 37 4.20 -26.97 10.46
N ARG A 38 4.43 -27.48 9.24
CA ARG A 38 3.66 -27.05 8.07
C ARG A 38 2.19 -27.40 8.29
N VAL A 39 1.37 -26.38 8.42
CA VAL A 39 -0.09 -26.50 8.56
C VAL A 39 -0.70 -26.76 7.17
N ARG A 40 -0.08 -26.21 6.12
CA ARG A 40 -0.52 -26.37 4.73
C ARG A 40 0.67 -26.64 3.81
N GLN A 41 0.40 -27.27 2.67
CA GLN A 41 1.43 -27.51 1.63
C GLN A 41 2.01 -26.20 1.07
N GLY A 42 1.21 -25.13 1.03
CA GLY A 42 1.58 -23.80 0.53
C GLY A 42 2.11 -22.83 1.59
N ASP A 43 2.55 -23.30 2.76
CA ASP A 43 3.08 -22.41 3.81
C ASP A 43 4.33 -21.66 3.34
N ILE A 44 4.34 -20.35 3.59
CA ILE A 44 5.36 -19.39 3.15
C ILE A 44 6.22 -18.98 4.35
N PHE A 45 7.54 -19.10 4.23
CA PHE A 45 8.51 -18.76 5.28
C PHE A 45 9.47 -17.62 4.87
N ASP A 46 9.37 -17.16 3.63
CA ASP A 46 10.29 -16.15 3.06
C ASP A 46 9.94 -14.71 3.47
N ASN A 47 8.86 -14.52 4.23
CA ASN A 47 8.36 -13.20 4.61
C ASN A 47 9.35 -12.46 5.52
N MET A 48 9.31 -11.14 5.49
CA MET A 48 10.27 -10.33 6.26
C MET A 48 9.61 -9.12 6.91
N LEU A 49 9.84 -8.96 8.21
CA LEU A 49 9.54 -7.74 8.97
C LEU A 49 10.85 -7.03 9.28
N ILE A 50 11.05 -5.84 8.72
CA ILE A 50 12.26 -5.03 8.91
C ILE A 50 11.96 -3.93 9.92
N HIS A 51 12.75 -3.87 10.98
CA HIS A 51 12.77 -2.77 11.94
C HIS A 51 13.87 -1.77 11.59
N GLY A 52 13.49 -0.53 11.23
CA GLY A 52 14.42 0.54 10.88
C GLY A 52 13.82 1.59 9.95
N ASP A 53 14.62 2.59 9.58
CA ASP A 53 14.19 3.64 8.65
C ASP A 53 13.83 3.05 7.30
N ASN A 54 12.64 3.41 6.81
CA ASN A 54 12.11 2.82 5.60
C ASN A 54 12.84 3.25 4.32
N LEU A 55 13.48 4.41 4.28
CA LEU A 55 14.29 4.80 3.11
C LEU A 55 15.55 3.93 3.00
N LEU A 56 16.24 3.72 4.12
CA LEU A 56 17.40 2.82 4.18
C LEU A 56 17.02 1.35 3.96
N ALA A 57 15.89 0.89 4.51
CA ALA A 57 15.39 -0.46 4.27
C ALA A 57 15.01 -0.69 2.80
N LEU A 58 14.29 0.25 2.18
CA LEU A 58 14.00 0.21 0.75
C LEU A 58 15.30 0.14 -0.07
N LYS A 59 16.32 0.93 0.32
CA LYS A 59 17.63 0.91 -0.33
C LYS A 59 18.33 -0.45 -0.18
N ALA A 60 18.27 -1.05 1.01
CA ALA A 60 18.84 -2.36 1.30
C ALA A 60 18.19 -3.49 0.47
N LEU A 61 16.89 -3.37 0.15
CA LEU A 61 16.12 -4.33 -0.63
C LEU A 61 16.42 -4.30 -2.14
N GLU A 62 16.99 -3.23 -2.68
CA GLU A 62 17.18 -3.06 -4.13
C GLU A 62 17.99 -4.19 -4.77
N GLN A 63 18.97 -4.72 -4.05
CA GLN A 63 19.83 -5.75 -4.58
C GLN A 63 19.09 -7.07 -4.85
N ASP A 64 18.20 -7.46 -3.93
CA ASP A 64 17.56 -8.78 -3.97
C ASP A 64 16.14 -8.73 -4.54
N PHE A 65 15.48 -7.57 -4.51
CA PHE A 65 14.07 -7.42 -4.83
C PHE A 65 13.76 -6.43 -5.97
N THR A 66 14.75 -5.99 -6.75
CA THR A 66 14.49 -5.17 -7.95
C THR A 66 13.52 -5.90 -8.88
N GLY A 67 12.41 -5.25 -9.23
CA GLY A 67 11.38 -5.83 -10.09
C GLY A 67 10.55 -6.96 -9.47
N ALA A 68 10.61 -7.19 -8.15
CA ALA A 68 9.95 -8.34 -7.53
C ALA A 68 8.50 -8.06 -7.09
N PHE A 69 8.18 -6.85 -6.63
CA PHE A 69 6.92 -6.59 -5.94
C PHE A 69 5.76 -6.36 -6.91
N LYS A 70 4.74 -7.22 -6.85
CA LYS A 70 3.52 -7.13 -7.66
C LYS A 70 2.53 -6.11 -7.07
N CYS A 71 2.50 -5.98 -5.75
CA CYS A 71 1.70 -4.98 -5.06
C CYS A 71 2.55 -4.20 -4.07
N VAL A 72 2.44 -2.88 -4.11
CA VAL A 72 2.99 -2.00 -3.08
C VAL A 72 1.82 -1.20 -2.51
N TYR A 73 1.59 -1.30 -1.21
CA TYR A 73 0.62 -0.48 -0.49
C TYR A 73 1.39 0.35 0.53
N ILE A 74 1.23 1.68 0.47
CA ILE A 74 1.83 2.59 1.44
C ILE A 74 0.77 3.54 1.99
N ASP A 75 0.91 3.83 3.28
CA ASP A 75 0.05 4.72 4.06
C ASP A 75 0.96 5.75 4.77
N PRO A 76 1.56 6.68 4.00
CA PRO A 76 2.45 7.69 4.56
C PRO A 76 1.69 8.63 5.52
N PRO A 77 2.38 9.40 6.38
CA PRO A 77 1.74 10.44 7.19
C PRO A 77 1.05 11.47 6.30
N PHE A 78 -0.15 11.88 6.69
CA PHE A 78 -1.06 12.71 5.89
C PHE A 78 -0.72 14.21 5.95
N ASN A 79 0.16 14.59 6.87
CA ASN A 79 0.58 15.96 7.12
C ASN A 79 -0.57 16.90 7.56
N THR A 80 -1.45 16.41 8.45
CA THR A 80 -2.68 17.11 8.87
C THR A 80 -2.45 18.25 9.89
N GLN A 81 -1.20 18.53 10.24
CA GLN A 81 -0.77 19.48 11.28
C GLN A 81 -1.27 19.13 12.69
N GLN A 82 -1.67 17.88 12.93
CA GLN A 82 -2.11 17.40 14.24
C GLN A 82 -0.96 16.69 14.96
N ALA A 83 -0.82 16.92 16.26
CA ALA A 83 0.08 16.13 17.08
C ALA A 83 -0.52 14.71 17.26
N PHE A 84 0.09 13.71 16.63
CA PHE A 84 -0.13 12.31 16.97
C PHE A 84 0.95 11.85 17.95
N GLU A 85 0.64 10.96 18.88
CA GLU A 85 1.61 10.45 19.87
C GLU A 85 2.79 9.69 19.23
N HIS A 86 2.67 9.29 17.96
CA HIS A 86 3.57 8.31 17.34
C HIS A 86 4.31 8.81 16.09
N TYR A 87 4.00 9.99 15.55
CA TYR A 87 4.72 10.63 14.45
C TYR A 87 4.40 12.14 14.35
N ASP A 88 5.31 12.92 13.76
CA ASP A 88 5.11 14.35 13.48
C ASP A 88 4.35 14.52 12.16
N ASP A 89 3.20 15.17 12.24
CA ASP A 89 2.27 15.36 11.11
C ASP A 89 2.19 16.84 10.70
N GLY A 90 3.16 17.66 11.08
CA GLY A 90 3.21 19.11 10.84
C GLY A 90 4.45 19.58 10.07
N VAL A 91 4.87 18.84 9.04
CA VAL A 91 6.07 19.12 8.26
C VAL A 91 5.75 20.09 7.10
N GLU A 92 6.67 20.98 6.77
CA GLU A 92 6.49 21.85 5.60
C GLU A 92 6.47 21.02 4.30
N HIS A 93 5.61 21.39 3.35
CA HIS A 93 5.33 20.60 2.15
C HIS A 93 6.59 20.22 1.35
N SER A 94 7.59 21.11 1.24
CA SER A 94 8.85 20.83 0.52
C SER A 94 9.68 19.73 1.18
N VAL A 95 9.65 19.66 2.52
CA VAL A 95 10.33 18.61 3.28
C VAL A 95 9.60 17.27 3.10
N TRP A 96 8.27 17.26 3.24
CA TRP A 96 7.45 16.06 3.00
C TRP A 96 7.66 15.51 1.57
N LEU A 97 7.65 16.39 0.55
CA LEU A 97 7.89 16.02 -0.84
C LEU A 97 9.29 15.46 -1.07
N SER A 98 10.32 16.05 -0.46
CA SER A 98 11.70 15.56 -0.56
C SER A 98 11.82 14.15 0.03
N LEU A 99 11.18 13.91 1.17
CA LEU A 99 11.20 12.62 1.86
C LEU A 99 10.43 11.54 1.08
N MET A 100 9.28 11.88 0.50
CA MET A 100 8.48 10.94 -0.29
C MET A 100 9.10 10.64 -1.65
N ARG A 101 9.73 11.61 -2.32
CA ARG A 101 10.32 11.43 -3.65
C ARG A 101 11.36 10.31 -3.70
N GLU A 102 12.28 10.28 -2.74
CA GLU A 102 13.35 9.28 -2.73
C GLU A 102 12.79 7.87 -2.45
N ARG A 103 11.82 7.76 -1.53
CA ARG A 103 11.11 6.49 -1.24
C ARG A 103 10.36 5.98 -2.47
N LEU A 104 9.57 6.83 -3.12
CA LEU A 104 8.81 6.50 -4.32
C LEU A 104 9.73 6.12 -5.49
N SER A 105 10.90 6.75 -5.60
CA SER A 105 11.89 6.41 -6.62
C SER A 105 12.46 5.00 -6.44
N ILE A 106 12.75 4.59 -5.20
CA ILE A 106 13.20 3.23 -4.89
C ILE A 106 12.05 2.23 -5.08
N VAL A 107 10.87 2.53 -4.54
CA VAL A 107 9.66 1.70 -4.72
C VAL A 107 9.41 1.43 -6.21
N HIS A 108 9.52 2.45 -7.06
CA HIS A 108 9.40 2.28 -8.50
C HIS A 108 10.39 1.22 -9.02
N ARG A 109 11.66 1.20 -8.59
CA ARG A 109 12.66 0.20 -9.04
C ARG A 109 12.36 -1.21 -8.50
N LEU A 110 11.88 -1.31 -7.26
CA LEU A 110 11.49 -2.56 -6.62
C LEU A 110 10.23 -3.21 -7.24
N MET A 111 9.36 -2.41 -7.87
CA MET A 111 8.12 -2.90 -8.46
C MET A 111 8.33 -3.74 -9.72
N HIS A 112 7.61 -4.86 -9.78
CA HIS A 112 7.47 -5.70 -10.97
C HIS A 112 6.87 -4.88 -12.13
N PRO A 113 7.22 -5.16 -13.41
CA PRO A 113 6.68 -4.42 -14.57
C PRO A 113 5.14 -4.38 -14.63
N GLU A 114 4.50 -5.49 -14.27
CA GLU A 114 3.03 -5.60 -14.17
C GLU A 114 2.46 -5.17 -12.81
N GLY A 115 3.30 -4.61 -11.91
CA GLY A 115 2.96 -4.30 -10.53
C GLY A 115 2.11 -3.03 -10.37
N THR A 116 1.44 -2.94 -9.22
CA THR A 116 0.56 -1.81 -8.87
C THR A 116 0.96 -1.17 -7.54
N LEU A 117 1.10 0.15 -7.53
CA LEU A 117 1.29 0.98 -6.35
C LEU A 117 -0.06 1.55 -5.90
N PHE A 118 -0.32 1.43 -4.61
CA PHE A 118 -1.44 2.04 -3.91
C PHE A 118 -0.90 2.98 -2.84
N VAL A 119 -1.29 4.26 -2.89
CA VAL A 119 -0.93 5.25 -1.87
C VAL A 119 -2.20 5.77 -1.23
N HIS A 120 -2.36 5.53 0.08
CA HIS A 120 -3.46 6.09 0.85
C HIS A 120 -3.10 7.50 1.33
N ILE A 121 -3.98 8.47 1.08
CA ILE A 121 -3.77 9.87 1.48
C ILE A 121 -5.12 10.57 1.74
N ASP A 122 -5.13 11.66 2.51
CA ASP A 122 -6.27 12.58 2.60
C ASP A 122 -6.19 13.67 1.53
N ASP A 123 -6.92 14.78 1.69
CA ASP A 123 -6.94 15.91 0.76
C ASP A 123 -5.77 16.90 0.93
N ASN A 124 -4.99 16.86 2.01
CA ASN A 124 -3.94 17.84 2.31
C ASN A 124 -2.79 17.78 1.29
N GLU A 125 -2.20 16.60 1.10
CA GLU A 125 -1.06 16.40 0.19
C GLU A 125 -1.46 15.80 -1.16
N LEU A 126 -2.75 15.52 -1.38
CA LEU A 126 -3.26 14.82 -2.57
C LEU A 126 -2.75 15.44 -3.88
N GLY A 127 -2.87 16.77 -4.01
CA GLY A 127 -2.49 17.49 -5.22
C GLY A 127 -1.00 17.35 -5.53
N TYR A 128 -0.14 17.58 -4.54
CA TYR A 128 1.31 17.52 -4.71
C TYR A 128 1.80 16.09 -4.93
N LEU A 129 1.26 15.12 -4.18
CA LEU A 129 1.59 13.71 -4.33
C LEU A 129 1.22 13.16 -5.72
N ILE A 130 0.08 13.57 -6.30
CA ILE A 130 -0.27 13.19 -7.68
C ILE A 130 0.78 13.67 -8.66
N VAL A 131 1.23 14.92 -8.55
CA VAL A 131 2.24 15.48 -9.46
C VAL A 131 3.59 14.80 -9.28
N LEU A 132 3.98 14.49 -8.03
CA LEU A 132 5.19 13.74 -7.72
C LEU A 132 5.14 12.31 -8.29
N LEU A 133 4.03 11.60 -8.14
CA LEU A 133 3.85 10.27 -8.73
C LEU A 133 3.82 10.31 -10.26
N ASP A 134 3.19 11.33 -10.86
CA ASP A 134 3.22 11.55 -12.31
C ASP A 134 4.66 11.81 -12.81
N GLU A 135 5.54 12.42 -12.01
CA GLU A 135 6.98 12.60 -12.30
C GLU A 135 7.75 11.27 -12.20
N VAL A 136 7.53 10.49 -11.14
CA VAL A 136 8.29 9.24 -10.87
C VAL A 136 7.83 8.08 -11.76
N PHE A 137 6.52 7.87 -11.88
CA PHE A 137 5.92 6.74 -12.62
C PHE A 137 5.56 7.11 -14.06
N GLY A 138 5.44 8.40 -14.36
CA GLY A 138 4.92 8.88 -15.63
C GLY A 138 3.39 8.95 -15.63
N ARG A 139 2.84 10.10 -16.02
CA ARG A 139 1.38 10.36 -16.02
C ARG A 139 0.53 9.34 -16.78
N THR A 140 1.06 8.73 -17.85
CA THR A 140 0.36 7.68 -18.60
C THR A 140 0.08 6.45 -17.75
N ASN A 141 0.91 6.19 -16.74
CA ASN A 141 0.84 5.04 -15.85
C ASN A 141 -0.09 5.24 -14.65
N ARG A 142 -0.68 6.43 -14.50
CA ARG A 142 -1.78 6.64 -13.55
C ARG A 142 -3.00 5.81 -13.96
N VAL A 143 -3.47 5.00 -13.02
CA VAL A 143 -4.61 4.10 -13.23
C VAL A 143 -5.89 4.79 -12.80
N SER A 144 -5.99 5.18 -11.54
CA SER A 144 -7.20 5.74 -10.95
C SER A 144 -6.91 6.52 -9.67
N ILE A 145 -7.81 7.44 -9.34
CA ILE A 145 -7.89 8.08 -8.02
C ILE A 145 -9.18 7.57 -7.42
N VAL A 146 -9.07 6.78 -6.36
CA VAL A 146 -10.22 6.15 -5.72
C VAL A 146 -10.64 7.00 -4.53
N THR A 147 -11.93 7.30 -4.42
CA THR A 147 -12.52 7.92 -3.23
C THR A 147 -12.95 6.81 -2.26
N PHE A 148 -12.38 6.83 -1.07
CA PHE A 148 -12.67 5.87 0.00
C PHE A 148 -13.47 6.55 1.12
N LYS A 149 -14.67 6.04 1.41
CA LYS A 149 -15.50 6.58 2.50
C LYS A 149 -14.96 6.09 3.85
N GLN A 150 -14.37 6.99 4.62
CA GLN A 150 -13.80 6.67 5.93
C GLN A 150 -14.79 6.84 7.07
N GLY A 151 -15.87 7.62 6.90
CA GLY A 151 -16.81 7.88 7.98
C GLY A 151 -18.17 8.39 7.52
N SER A 152 -19.02 8.72 8.49
CA SER A 152 -20.33 9.32 8.28
C SER A 152 -20.31 10.80 8.64
N ALA A 153 -21.16 11.60 7.98
CA ALA A 153 -21.33 13.02 8.27
C ALA A 153 -22.16 13.24 9.55
N THR A 154 -21.64 12.78 10.68
CA THR A 154 -22.33 12.76 11.98
C THR A 154 -21.45 13.31 13.10
N GLY A 155 -22.07 13.81 14.18
CA GLY A 155 -21.36 14.31 15.37
C GLY A 155 -20.75 15.70 15.19
N HIS A 156 -19.74 16.03 16.01
CA HIS A 156 -19.14 17.36 16.06
C HIS A 156 -18.59 17.87 14.71
N LYS A 157 -18.21 16.97 13.81
CA LYS A 157 -17.71 17.29 12.46
C LYS A 157 -18.77 17.88 11.53
N ALA A 158 -20.05 17.64 11.82
CA ALA A 158 -21.18 18.14 11.03
C ALA A 158 -21.78 19.45 11.59
N ILE A 159 -21.20 20.01 12.66
CA ILE A 159 -21.69 21.24 13.30
C ILE A 159 -21.25 22.49 12.52
N ASN A 160 -20.05 22.46 11.93
CA ASN A 160 -19.50 23.63 11.24
C ASN A 160 -20.15 23.80 9.85
N PRO A 161 -20.48 25.04 9.44
CA PRO A 161 -20.98 25.31 8.08
C PRO A 161 -19.95 24.92 7.02
N GLY A 162 -20.40 24.27 5.94
CA GLY A 162 -19.55 23.86 4.81
C GLY A 162 -19.69 22.37 4.46
N CYS A 163 -18.74 21.87 3.66
CA CYS A 163 -18.67 20.44 3.33
C CYS A 163 -17.99 19.66 4.47
N VAL A 164 -18.62 18.57 4.91
CA VAL A 164 -18.05 17.68 5.93
C VAL A 164 -17.16 16.64 5.26
N THR A 165 -15.85 16.67 5.55
CA THR A 165 -14.90 15.67 5.05
C THR A 165 -15.18 14.31 5.67
N THR A 166 -15.53 13.33 4.83
CA THR A 166 -15.85 11.95 5.23
C THR A 166 -15.08 10.91 4.41
N THR A 167 -14.17 11.39 3.55
CA THR A 167 -13.51 10.59 2.51
C THR A 167 -12.01 10.82 2.52
N ASN A 168 -11.27 9.76 2.26
CA ASN A 168 -9.85 9.79 1.89
C ASN A 168 -9.71 9.28 0.46
N PHE A 169 -8.47 9.22 -0.02
CA PHE A 169 -8.14 8.81 -1.37
C PHE A 169 -7.15 7.65 -1.37
N VAL A 170 -7.30 6.77 -2.35
CA VAL A 170 -6.28 5.77 -2.71
C VAL A 170 -5.84 6.03 -4.13
N LEU A 171 -4.59 6.48 -4.28
CA LEU A 171 -3.96 6.70 -5.58
C LEU A 171 -3.47 5.37 -6.12
N MET A 172 -3.82 5.06 -7.37
CA MET A 172 -3.41 3.84 -8.06
C MET A 172 -2.52 4.14 -9.26
N TYR A 173 -1.31 3.59 -9.25
CA TYR A 173 -0.35 3.67 -10.36
C TYR A 173 0.12 2.28 -10.77
N ALA A 174 0.21 2.04 -12.06
CA ALA A 174 0.93 0.88 -12.59
C ALA A 174 2.41 1.22 -12.70
N LYS A 175 3.29 0.22 -12.59
CA LYS A 175 4.70 0.38 -12.97
C LYS A 175 4.82 0.66 -14.47
N ASP A 176 4.21 -0.19 -15.29
CA ASP A 176 4.03 0.00 -16.72
C ASP A 176 2.60 -0.37 -17.11
N LYS A 177 1.82 0.62 -17.53
CA LYS A 177 0.41 0.42 -17.90
C LYS A 177 0.23 -0.42 -19.16
N ALA A 178 1.23 -0.50 -20.04
CA ALA A 178 1.16 -1.36 -21.22
C ALA A 178 1.25 -2.86 -20.85
N ALA A 179 2.03 -3.19 -19.81
CA ALA A 179 2.17 -4.54 -19.28
C ALA A 179 1.15 -4.87 -18.16
N TRP A 180 0.47 -3.86 -17.62
CA TRP A 180 -0.40 -3.99 -16.45
C TRP A 180 -1.62 -4.90 -16.68
N LYS A 181 -1.74 -5.92 -15.82
CA LYS A 181 -2.83 -6.91 -15.85
C LYS A 181 -3.51 -6.99 -14.47
N PRO A 182 -4.51 -6.13 -14.20
CA PRO A 182 -5.26 -6.21 -12.95
C PRO A 182 -6.23 -7.39 -12.97
N ARG A 183 -6.55 -7.88 -11.78
CA ARG A 183 -7.64 -8.83 -11.60
C ARG A 183 -8.98 -8.11 -11.59
N ARG A 184 -10.05 -8.84 -11.90
CA ARG A 184 -11.40 -8.29 -11.85
C ARG A 184 -12.02 -8.57 -10.49
N VAL A 185 -12.16 -7.54 -9.67
CA VAL A 185 -12.80 -7.62 -8.35
C VAL A 185 -14.25 -7.17 -8.46
N PHE A 186 -15.12 -7.80 -7.67
CA PHE A 186 -16.53 -7.45 -7.55
C PHE A 186 -16.84 -7.06 -6.11
N THR A 187 -17.79 -6.15 -5.93
CA THR A 187 -18.32 -5.75 -4.63
C THR A 187 -19.75 -6.22 -4.47
N ALA A 188 -20.09 -6.63 -3.24
CA ALA A 188 -21.46 -6.97 -2.90
C ALA A 188 -22.34 -5.71 -2.92
N ARG A 189 -23.55 -5.84 -3.42
CA ARG A 189 -24.56 -4.78 -3.38
C ARG A 189 -25.90 -5.34 -2.93
N GLU A 190 -26.74 -4.42 -2.48
CA GLU A 190 -28.15 -4.70 -2.25
C GLU A 190 -28.82 -5.20 -3.53
N ARG A 191 -29.91 -5.94 -3.34
CA ARG A 191 -30.68 -6.47 -4.45
C ARG A 191 -31.16 -5.35 -5.37
N ASP A 192 -30.93 -5.54 -6.67
CA ASP A 192 -31.49 -4.64 -7.69
C ASP A 192 -33.00 -4.81 -7.81
N ASN A 193 -33.75 -3.86 -7.23
CA ASN A 193 -35.22 -3.84 -7.22
C ASN A 193 -35.86 -3.77 -8.63
N ARG A 194 -35.07 -3.52 -9.69
CA ARG A 194 -35.58 -3.55 -11.08
C ARG A 194 -35.83 -4.98 -11.58
N TYR A 195 -35.30 -5.99 -10.90
CA TYR A 195 -35.61 -7.40 -11.15
C TYR A 195 -36.88 -7.78 -10.40
N ASN A 196 -38.01 -7.40 -10.97
CA ASN A 196 -39.34 -7.50 -10.35
C ASN A 196 -40.24 -8.54 -11.03
N GLN A 197 -39.71 -9.37 -11.91
CA GLN A 197 -40.44 -10.41 -12.63
C GLN A 197 -39.85 -11.80 -12.37
N PHE A 198 -40.67 -12.83 -12.61
CA PHE A 198 -40.35 -14.22 -12.33
C PHE A 198 -40.91 -15.16 -13.39
N ILE A 199 -40.13 -16.17 -13.77
CA ILE A 199 -40.50 -17.25 -14.69
C ILE A 199 -40.68 -18.55 -13.87
N PRO A 200 -41.91 -18.95 -13.50
CA PRO A 200 -42.12 -20.11 -12.65
C PRO A 200 -41.82 -21.43 -13.36
N ASN A 201 -41.93 -21.45 -14.70
CA ASN A 201 -41.69 -22.63 -15.53
C ASN A 201 -40.42 -22.49 -16.37
N ILE A 202 -39.32 -22.02 -15.76
CA ILE A 202 -38.04 -21.77 -16.46
C ILE A 202 -37.46 -23.03 -17.13
N GLY A 203 -37.82 -24.22 -16.65
CA GLY A 203 -37.42 -25.50 -17.21
C GLY A 203 -38.15 -25.90 -18.50
N ASP A 204 -39.26 -25.22 -18.84
CA ASP A 204 -39.96 -25.45 -20.10
C ASP A 204 -39.22 -24.79 -21.27
N HIS A 205 -39.58 -25.16 -22.50
CA HIS A 205 -39.12 -24.47 -23.71
C HIS A 205 -39.47 -22.97 -23.64
N HIS A 206 -38.54 -22.09 -24.02
CA HIS A 206 -38.67 -20.64 -23.82
C HIS A 206 -39.96 -20.04 -24.37
N SER A 207 -40.44 -20.53 -25.52
CA SER A 207 -41.71 -20.09 -26.13
C SER A 207 -42.94 -20.32 -25.24
N LYS A 208 -42.85 -21.15 -24.20
CA LYS A 208 -43.91 -21.45 -23.22
C LYS A 208 -43.72 -20.75 -21.88
N TRP A 209 -42.66 -19.97 -21.71
CA TRP A 209 -42.39 -19.29 -20.44
C TRP A 209 -43.51 -18.31 -20.11
N ARG A 210 -44.00 -18.41 -18.88
CA ARG A 210 -44.95 -17.45 -18.32
C ARG A 210 -44.18 -16.46 -17.46
N ILE A 211 -44.52 -15.18 -17.55
CA ILE A 211 -43.88 -14.14 -16.75
C ILE A 211 -44.90 -13.60 -15.75
N VAL A 212 -44.63 -13.78 -14.46
CA VAL A 212 -45.41 -13.23 -13.35
C VAL A 212 -44.59 -12.20 -12.59
N THR A 213 -45.19 -11.47 -11.65
CA THR A 213 -44.42 -10.57 -10.79
C THR A 213 -43.60 -11.39 -9.79
N LEU A 214 -42.44 -10.86 -9.39
CA LEU A 214 -41.62 -11.45 -8.33
C LEU A 214 -42.41 -11.63 -7.04
N MET A 215 -43.33 -10.71 -6.74
CA MET A 215 -44.16 -10.80 -5.54
C MET A 215 -45.23 -11.87 -5.61
N THR A 216 -45.80 -12.12 -6.78
CA THR A 216 -46.71 -13.25 -6.99
C THR A 216 -45.98 -14.57 -6.74
N ALA A 217 -44.75 -14.70 -7.26
CA ALA A 217 -43.94 -15.91 -7.07
C ALA A 217 -43.51 -16.10 -5.60
N PHE A 218 -43.09 -15.03 -4.92
CA PHE A 218 -42.73 -15.08 -3.50
C PHE A 218 -43.94 -15.37 -2.60
N ALA A 219 -45.12 -14.81 -2.92
CA ALA A 219 -46.35 -15.12 -2.20
C ALA A 219 -46.70 -16.62 -2.33
N ALA A 220 -46.55 -17.19 -3.54
CA ALA A 220 -46.77 -18.60 -3.80
C ALA A 220 -45.79 -19.50 -3.05
N SER A 221 -44.49 -19.15 -2.96
CA SER A 221 -43.51 -19.94 -2.23
C SER A 221 -43.71 -19.93 -0.71
N GLN A 222 -44.28 -18.84 -0.19
CA GLN A 222 -44.61 -18.70 1.24
C GLN A 222 -46.02 -19.20 1.59
N GLY A 223 -46.84 -19.58 0.60
CA GLY A 223 -48.23 -20.02 0.82
C GLY A 223 -49.15 -18.91 1.34
N VAL A 224 -48.86 -17.64 1.03
CA VAL A 224 -49.61 -16.47 1.52
C VAL A 224 -50.18 -15.64 0.37
N THR A 225 -51.06 -14.70 0.69
CA THR A 225 -51.57 -13.72 -0.29
C THR A 225 -50.49 -12.68 -0.63
N GLU A 226 -50.57 -12.04 -1.81
CA GLU A 226 -49.62 -10.98 -2.20
C GLU A 226 -49.55 -9.82 -1.18
N THR A 227 -50.68 -9.47 -0.57
CA THR A 227 -50.74 -8.40 0.45
C THR A 227 -49.92 -8.78 1.68
N GLN A 228 -50.03 -10.04 2.12
CA GLN A 228 -49.23 -10.56 3.24
C GLN A 228 -47.75 -10.66 2.86
N ALA A 229 -47.44 -11.13 1.64
CA ALA A 229 -46.08 -11.22 1.13
C ALA A 229 -45.36 -9.84 1.07
N ARG A 230 -46.07 -8.78 0.66
CA ARG A 230 -45.54 -7.40 0.70
C ARG A 230 -45.28 -6.93 2.13
N GLY A 231 -46.14 -7.30 3.07
CA GLY A 231 -45.93 -7.02 4.49
C GLY A 231 -44.70 -7.75 5.05
N LEU A 232 -44.52 -9.02 4.66
CA LEU A 232 -43.37 -9.84 5.05
C LEU A 232 -42.07 -9.28 4.47
N ALA A 233 -42.02 -8.98 3.17
CA ALA A 233 -40.85 -8.39 2.52
C ALA A 233 -40.45 -7.02 3.12
N ARG A 234 -41.40 -6.26 3.67
CA ARG A 234 -41.10 -5.00 4.39
C ARG A 234 -40.54 -5.23 5.79
N LYS A 235 -41.04 -6.24 6.50
CA LYS A 235 -40.62 -6.55 7.88
C LYS A 235 -39.32 -7.36 7.92
N GLN A 236 -39.13 -8.22 6.93
CA GLN A 236 -38.04 -9.18 6.82
C GLN A 236 -37.55 -9.19 5.36
N PRO A 237 -36.81 -8.15 4.93
CA PRO A 237 -36.31 -8.05 3.56
C PRO A 237 -35.39 -9.22 3.19
N ASP A 238 -34.65 -9.77 4.15
CA ASP A 238 -33.71 -10.88 3.93
C ASP A 238 -34.36 -12.13 3.34
N GLN A 239 -35.61 -12.44 3.70
CA GLN A 239 -36.32 -13.61 3.16
C GLN A 239 -36.62 -13.47 1.66
N LEU A 240 -36.95 -12.26 1.23
CA LEU A 240 -37.17 -11.99 -0.19
C LEU A 240 -35.85 -12.03 -0.96
N ASP A 241 -34.77 -11.53 -0.35
CA ASP A 241 -33.44 -11.56 -0.94
C ASP A 241 -32.89 -13.00 -1.05
N GLU A 242 -33.12 -13.84 -0.04
CA GLU A 242 -32.80 -15.28 -0.07
C GLU A 242 -33.59 -16.00 -1.16
N PHE A 243 -34.92 -15.79 -1.23
CA PHE A 243 -35.74 -16.34 -2.31
C PHE A 243 -35.23 -15.94 -3.70
N VAL A 244 -34.82 -14.68 -3.87
CA VAL A 244 -34.27 -14.18 -5.14
C VAL A 244 -32.93 -14.82 -5.47
N LYS A 245 -32.05 -15.05 -4.48
CA LYS A 245 -30.77 -15.73 -4.66
C LYS A 245 -30.97 -17.18 -5.09
N ASP A 246 -31.83 -17.91 -4.39
CA ASP A 246 -32.12 -19.33 -4.65
C ASP A 246 -32.77 -19.55 -6.01
N ASN A 247 -33.57 -18.57 -6.46
CA ASN A 247 -34.28 -18.63 -7.74
C ASN A 247 -33.68 -17.71 -8.81
N GLY A 248 -32.39 -17.37 -8.70
CA GLY A 248 -31.70 -16.45 -9.62
C GLY A 248 -31.91 -16.73 -11.12
N PRO A 249 -31.99 -17.99 -11.59
CA PRO A 249 -32.32 -18.30 -12.98
C PRO A 249 -33.75 -17.95 -13.42
N SER A 250 -34.70 -17.88 -12.49
CA SER A 250 -36.11 -17.57 -12.75
C SER A 250 -36.46 -16.11 -12.52
N VAL A 251 -35.67 -15.39 -11.70
CA VAL A 251 -35.85 -13.95 -11.44
C VAL A 251 -35.29 -13.15 -12.62
N VAL A 252 -36.13 -12.29 -13.21
CA VAL A 252 -35.78 -11.55 -14.43
C VAL A 252 -36.20 -10.08 -14.38
N ARG A 253 -35.65 -9.32 -15.31
CA ARG A 253 -36.09 -7.96 -15.68
C ARG A 253 -36.25 -7.87 -17.19
N LEU A 254 -37.27 -7.14 -17.64
CA LEU A 254 -37.37 -6.70 -19.04
C LEU A 254 -36.68 -5.36 -19.23
N ALA A 255 -35.89 -5.25 -20.28
CA ALA A 255 -35.21 -4.02 -20.65
C ALA A 255 -35.26 -3.82 -22.15
N ARG A 256 -35.67 -2.62 -22.59
CA ARG A 256 -35.62 -2.25 -24.01
C ARG A 256 -34.16 -2.11 -24.46
N PRO A 257 -33.71 -2.90 -25.44
CA PRO A 257 -32.40 -2.72 -26.04
C PRO A 257 -32.38 -1.44 -26.88
N SER A 258 -31.21 -0.83 -27.05
CA SER A 258 -31.01 0.19 -28.07
C SER A 258 -30.96 -0.50 -29.43
N TYR A 259 -31.96 -0.26 -30.29
CA TYR A 259 -32.17 -0.98 -31.55
C TYR A 259 -30.95 -0.87 -32.49
N ASP A 260 -30.34 0.32 -32.59
CA ASP A 260 -29.18 0.56 -33.46
C ASP A 260 -27.87 -0.01 -32.90
N ALA A 261 -27.82 -0.35 -31.61
CA ALA A 261 -26.63 -0.86 -30.93
C ALA A 261 -26.56 -2.39 -30.89
N VAL A 262 -27.55 -3.10 -31.44
CA VAL A 262 -27.61 -4.57 -31.48
C VAL A 262 -27.40 -5.12 -32.89
N SER A 263 -27.02 -6.39 -33.00
CA SER A 263 -26.78 -7.04 -34.30
C SER A 263 -28.05 -7.10 -35.15
N LYS A 264 -27.91 -7.19 -36.48
CA LYS A 264 -29.07 -7.35 -37.40
C LYS A 264 -29.95 -8.55 -37.04
N ALA A 265 -29.36 -9.65 -36.58
CA ALA A 265 -30.10 -10.82 -36.11
C ALA A 265 -30.93 -10.51 -34.85
N ALA A 266 -30.40 -9.71 -33.93
CA ALA A 266 -31.15 -9.26 -32.76
C ALA A 266 -32.26 -8.26 -33.14
N GLN A 267 -32.01 -7.36 -34.10
CA GLN A 267 -33.05 -6.45 -34.63
C GLN A 267 -34.24 -7.22 -35.20
N ALA A 268 -33.99 -8.21 -36.07
CA ALA A 268 -35.04 -9.04 -36.64
C ALA A 268 -35.89 -9.75 -35.56
N LEU A 269 -35.24 -10.31 -34.52
CA LEU A 269 -35.94 -10.95 -33.41
C LEU A 269 -36.69 -9.96 -32.50
N ILE A 270 -36.21 -8.73 -32.36
CA ILE A 270 -36.95 -7.67 -31.65
C ILE A 270 -38.23 -7.34 -32.41
N ASP A 271 -38.16 -7.22 -33.72
CA ASP A 271 -39.33 -6.94 -34.57
C ASP A 271 -40.33 -8.10 -34.55
N GLU A 272 -39.85 -9.33 -34.62
CA GLU A 272 -40.68 -10.54 -34.53
C GLU A 272 -41.34 -10.68 -33.14
N SER A 273 -40.61 -10.33 -32.07
CA SER A 273 -41.11 -10.30 -30.70
C SER A 273 -42.15 -9.20 -30.46
N ASN A 274 -42.05 -8.06 -31.15
CA ASN A 274 -43.08 -7.02 -31.15
C ASN A 274 -44.36 -7.50 -31.86
N ALA A 275 -44.21 -8.25 -32.96
CA ALA A 275 -45.34 -8.81 -33.70
C ALA A 275 -46.05 -9.94 -32.94
N ASN A 276 -45.31 -10.69 -32.11
CA ASN A 276 -45.82 -11.84 -31.33
C ASN A 276 -45.58 -11.63 -29.82
N PRO A 277 -46.39 -10.79 -29.15
CA PRO A 277 -46.12 -10.32 -27.78
C PRO A 277 -46.20 -11.41 -26.70
N GLU A 278 -46.88 -12.54 -26.98
CA GLU A 278 -47.08 -13.63 -26.03
C GLU A 278 -45.98 -14.71 -26.08
N VAL A 279 -45.04 -14.61 -27.04
CA VAL A 279 -44.01 -15.62 -27.27
C VAL A 279 -42.63 -15.05 -26.94
N VAL A 280 -41.83 -15.83 -26.21
CA VAL A 280 -40.41 -15.51 -26.00
C VAL A 280 -39.60 -16.05 -27.17
N PHE A 281 -38.77 -15.19 -27.74
CA PHE A 281 -37.83 -15.54 -28.81
C PHE A 281 -36.42 -15.70 -28.23
N HIS A 282 -35.63 -16.63 -28.78
CA HIS A 282 -34.27 -16.95 -28.33
C HIS A 282 -33.27 -16.71 -29.44
N LEU A 283 -32.16 -16.04 -29.09
CA LEU A 283 -31.00 -15.87 -29.95
C LEU A 283 -29.78 -16.51 -29.27
N PRO A 284 -29.32 -17.68 -29.73
CA PRO A 284 -28.09 -18.29 -29.23
C PRO A 284 -26.88 -17.46 -29.65
N ARG A 285 -25.87 -17.37 -28.78
CA ARG A 285 -24.64 -16.62 -29.09
C ARG A 285 -23.40 -17.41 -28.69
N GLU A 286 -22.58 -17.76 -29.67
CA GLU A 286 -21.32 -18.47 -29.44
C GLU A 286 -20.36 -17.63 -28.56
N GLY A 287 -19.83 -18.24 -27.49
CA GLY A 287 -18.92 -17.59 -26.55
C GLY A 287 -19.54 -16.48 -25.68
N HIS A 288 -20.85 -16.24 -25.77
CA HIS A 288 -21.54 -15.16 -25.07
C HIS A 288 -22.86 -15.61 -24.46
N LYS A 289 -23.47 -14.75 -23.63
CA LYS A 289 -24.80 -15.02 -23.07
C LYS A 289 -25.86 -14.84 -24.14
N ASP A 290 -26.74 -15.83 -24.25
CA ASP A 290 -27.91 -15.82 -25.12
C ASP A 290 -28.83 -14.63 -24.85
N PHE A 291 -29.56 -14.21 -25.87
CA PHE A 291 -30.63 -13.22 -25.72
C PHE A 291 -31.99 -13.90 -25.76
N TYR A 292 -32.89 -13.39 -24.95
CA TYR A 292 -34.30 -13.75 -24.96
C TYR A 292 -35.11 -12.47 -25.09
N PHE A 293 -36.10 -12.45 -25.97
CA PHE A 293 -36.92 -11.27 -26.25
C PHE A 293 -38.41 -11.57 -26.08
N ILE A 294 -39.14 -10.65 -25.45
CA ILE A 294 -40.60 -10.67 -25.35
C ILE A 294 -41.12 -9.23 -25.45
N ARG A 295 -42.12 -8.99 -26.31
CA ARG A 295 -42.69 -7.64 -26.56
C ARG A 295 -41.62 -6.60 -26.94
N GLY A 296 -40.61 -7.03 -27.71
CA GLY A 296 -39.48 -6.18 -28.11
C GLY A 296 -38.51 -5.81 -26.96
N GLU A 297 -38.71 -6.34 -25.75
CA GLU A 297 -37.83 -6.16 -24.61
C GLU A 297 -36.94 -7.37 -24.41
N ARG A 298 -35.70 -7.15 -24.00
CA ARG A 298 -34.77 -8.22 -23.65
C ARG A 298 -35.01 -8.69 -22.22
N ILE A 299 -35.03 -10.01 -22.02
CA ILE A 299 -35.03 -10.64 -20.70
C ILE A 299 -33.59 -10.69 -20.17
N LEU A 300 -33.37 -10.09 -19.00
CA LEU A 300 -32.13 -10.13 -18.24
C LEU A 300 -32.33 -11.00 -17.01
N PHE A 301 -31.43 -11.95 -16.76
CA PHE A 301 -31.56 -12.89 -15.65
C PHE A 301 -30.79 -12.44 -14.42
N TYR A 302 -31.37 -12.63 -13.24
CA TYR A 302 -30.73 -12.23 -11.99
C TYR A 302 -29.49 -13.08 -11.67
N LYS A 303 -29.45 -14.36 -12.09
CA LYS A 303 -28.26 -15.23 -12.02
C LYS A 303 -27.00 -14.58 -12.60
N ASP A 304 -27.15 -13.67 -13.56
CA ASP A 304 -26.03 -12.98 -14.20
C ASP A 304 -25.38 -11.93 -13.30
N LYS A 305 -26.10 -11.48 -12.27
CA LYS A 305 -25.63 -10.57 -11.21
C LYS A 305 -25.11 -11.31 -10.00
N LEU A 306 -25.51 -12.55 -9.79
CA LEU A 306 -25.07 -13.33 -8.65
C LEU A 306 -23.62 -13.78 -8.83
N ARG A 307 -22.83 -13.60 -7.78
CA ARG A 307 -21.42 -13.95 -7.69
C ARG A 307 -21.12 -14.52 -6.32
N GLU A 308 -20.18 -15.45 -6.26
CA GLU A 308 -19.58 -15.84 -5.00
C GLU A 308 -18.52 -14.80 -4.62
N ILE A 309 -18.73 -14.11 -3.49
CA ILE A 309 -17.80 -13.13 -2.93
C ILE A 309 -17.58 -13.54 -1.48
N ASP A 310 -16.33 -13.82 -1.12
CA ASP A 310 -15.92 -14.24 0.24
C ASP A 310 -16.73 -15.43 0.80
N GLY A 311 -17.09 -16.38 -0.07
CA GLY A 311 -17.86 -17.58 0.28
C GLY A 311 -19.37 -17.36 0.40
N GLN A 312 -19.86 -16.16 0.12
CA GLN A 312 -21.29 -15.85 0.08
C GLN A 312 -21.77 -15.63 -1.35
N TYR A 313 -22.96 -16.16 -1.66
CA TYR A 313 -23.60 -15.94 -2.96
C TYR A 313 -24.45 -14.67 -2.90
N VAL A 314 -23.96 -13.59 -3.52
CA VAL A 314 -24.52 -12.24 -3.41
C VAL A 314 -24.61 -11.57 -4.78
N ALA A 315 -25.43 -10.51 -4.89
CA ALA A 315 -25.41 -9.66 -6.06
C ALA A 315 -24.10 -8.89 -6.11
N GLY A 316 -23.33 -9.07 -7.17
CA GLY A 316 -22.03 -8.44 -7.37
C GLY A 316 -22.05 -7.42 -8.50
N GLU A 317 -21.35 -6.31 -8.32
CA GLU A 317 -21.01 -5.38 -9.40
C GLU A 317 -19.49 -5.24 -9.55
N PRO A 318 -18.98 -4.90 -10.75
CA PRO A 318 -17.56 -4.63 -10.92
C PRO A 318 -17.11 -3.49 -9.99
N LEU A 319 -15.94 -3.65 -9.37
CA LEU A 319 -15.35 -2.62 -8.53
C LEU A 319 -15.19 -1.29 -9.29
N THR A 320 -15.59 -0.19 -8.66
CA THR A 320 -15.50 1.17 -9.23
C THR A 320 -14.45 2.01 -8.49
N THR A 321 -14.31 3.29 -8.85
CA THR A 321 -13.44 4.26 -8.16
C THR A 321 -14.08 4.89 -6.92
N LEU A 322 -15.30 4.50 -6.56
CA LEU A 322 -15.96 4.90 -5.31
C LEU A 322 -16.09 3.68 -4.40
N TRP A 323 -15.38 3.70 -3.28
CA TRP A 323 -15.41 2.64 -2.26
C TRP A 323 -16.16 3.14 -1.04
N ASP A 324 -17.47 2.88 -1.00
CA ASP A 324 -18.38 3.30 0.07
C ASP A 324 -18.93 2.14 0.90
N ASP A 325 -18.54 0.91 0.55
CA ASP A 325 -19.03 -0.35 1.10
C ASP A 325 -18.13 -0.94 2.20
N LEU A 326 -16.93 -0.39 2.36
CA LEU A 326 -15.98 -0.81 3.38
C LEU A 326 -16.24 -0.04 4.68
N LEU A 327 -16.82 -0.71 5.68
CA LEU A 327 -17.10 -0.12 6.98
C LEU A 327 -15.82 0.02 7.82
N SER A 328 -15.44 1.24 8.17
CA SER A 328 -14.34 1.55 9.10
C SER A 328 -14.76 1.44 10.59
N ASN A 329 -16.06 1.34 10.88
CA ASN A 329 -16.59 1.51 12.23
C ASN A 329 -16.18 0.41 13.23
N ASN A 330 -15.70 -0.75 12.77
CA ASN A 330 -15.34 -1.91 13.60
C ASN A 330 -13.82 -2.18 13.67
N LEU A 331 -12.98 -1.23 13.26
CA LEU A 331 -11.51 -1.34 13.24
C LEU A 331 -10.89 -1.81 14.56
N HIS A 332 -11.51 -1.50 15.70
CA HIS A 332 -11.05 -1.88 17.04
C HIS A 332 -11.15 -3.39 17.32
N ASN A 333 -11.98 -4.13 16.57
CA ASN A 333 -12.16 -5.58 16.72
C ASN A 333 -11.19 -6.40 15.85
N GLU A 334 -10.41 -5.74 14.99
CA GLU A 334 -9.47 -6.41 14.09
C GLU A 334 -8.10 -6.56 14.76
N GLY A 335 -7.36 -7.62 14.45
CA GLY A 335 -5.94 -7.86 14.76
C GLY A 335 -5.52 -7.87 16.24
N GLY A 336 -6.45 -7.80 17.20
CA GLY A 336 -6.16 -7.92 18.64
C GLY A 336 -5.28 -6.83 19.26
N VAL A 337 -5.01 -5.74 18.53
CA VAL A 337 -4.11 -4.65 18.96
C VAL A 337 -4.81 -3.29 18.87
N SER A 338 -4.72 -2.51 19.94
CA SER A 338 -5.29 -1.15 20.00
C SER A 338 -4.34 -0.16 19.34
N PHE A 339 -4.64 0.27 18.12
CA PHE A 339 -3.92 1.32 17.42
C PHE A 339 -4.89 2.42 16.97
N PRO A 340 -5.27 3.35 17.87
CA PRO A 340 -6.28 4.35 17.59
C PRO A 340 -5.88 5.25 16.42
N LYS A 341 -6.82 5.51 15.50
CA LYS A 341 -6.68 6.42 14.34
C LYS A 341 -5.65 6.06 13.26
N GLY A 342 -4.73 5.12 13.48
CA GLY A 342 -3.73 4.70 12.47
C GLY A 342 -4.04 3.38 11.74
N LYS A 343 -4.93 2.54 12.28
CA LYS A 343 -5.21 1.22 11.70
C LYS A 343 -6.08 1.30 10.44
N LYS A 344 -5.70 0.57 9.40
CA LYS A 344 -6.49 0.41 8.17
C LYS A 344 -7.34 -0.88 8.19
N PRO A 345 -8.54 -0.91 7.58
CA PRO A 345 -9.40 -2.10 7.62
C PRO A 345 -8.80 -3.26 6.82
N GLU A 346 -8.86 -4.48 7.34
CA GLU A 346 -8.38 -5.66 6.60
C GLU A 346 -9.10 -5.86 5.27
N ALA A 347 -10.40 -5.51 5.20
CA ALA A 347 -11.19 -5.59 3.96
C ALA A 347 -10.68 -4.64 2.86
N LEU A 348 -10.16 -3.46 3.23
CA LEU A 348 -9.54 -2.53 2.29
C LEU A 348 -8.27 -3.14 1.70
N ILE A 349 -7.39 -3.65 2.55
CA ILE A 349 -6.12 -4.24 2.10
C ILE A 349 -6.35 -5.51 1.31
N LYS A 350 -7.34 -6.34 1.69
CA LYS A 350 -7.74 -7.53 0.93
C LYS A 350 -8.16 -7.15 -0.48
N ARG A 351 -8.99 -6.11 -0.63
CA ARG A 351 -9.40 -5.60 -1.95
C ARG A 351 -8.21 -5.16 -2.80
N VAL A 352 -7.26 -4.43 -2.20
CA VAL A 352 -6.03 -4.00 -2.87
C VAL A 352 -5.21 -5.19 -3.36
N ILE A 353 -5.00 -6.18 -2.49
CA ILE A 353 -4.23 -7.39 -2.79
C ILE A 353 -4.95 -8.25 -3.85
N ASP A 354 -6.25 -8.46 -3.73
CA ASP A 354 -7.04 -9.24 -4.69
C ASP A 354 -7.12 -8.57 -6.07
N LEU A 355 -7.04 -7.24 -6.13
CA LEU A 355 -7.03 -6.48 -7.39
C LEU A 355 -5.71 -6.60 -8.15
N SER A 356 -4.59 -6.76 -7.44
CA SER A 356 -3.25 -6.61 -8.00
C SER A 356 -2.39 -7.88 -8.01
N THR A 357 -2.76 -8.92 -7.26
CA THR A 357 -1.90 -10.09 -7.03
C THR A 357 -2.60 -11.45 -7.18
N GLU A 358 -1.79 -12.47 -7.40
CA GLU A 358 -2.10 -13.89 -7.27
C GLU A 358 -1.37 -14.50 -6.06
N PRO A 359 -1.78 -15.68 -5.57
CA PRO A 359 -1.04 -16.39 -4.53
C PRO A 359 0.44 -16.59 -4.92
N GLY A 360 1.34 -16.36 -3.97
CA GLY A 360 2.79 -16.43 -4.17
C GLY A 360 3.42 -15.11 -4.65
N ASP A 361 2.66 -14.12 -5.11
CA ASP A 361 3.21 -12.81 -5.46
C ASP A 361 3.75 -12.06 -4.23
N TRP A 362 4.69 -11.13 -4.47
CA TRP A 362 5.28 -10.28 -3.44
C TRP A 362 4.47 -9.00 -3.21
N VAL A 363 4.23 -8.70 -1.93
CA VAL A 363 3.59 -7.48 -1.43
C VAL A 363 4.57 -6.68 -0.58
N LEU A 364 4.70 -5.38 -0.82
CA LEU A 364 5.52 -4.46 -0.02
C LEU A 364 4.63 -3.46 0.73
N ASP A 365 4.94 -3.26 2.01
CA ASP A 365 4.44 -2.13 2.79
C ASP A 365 5.59 -1.51 3.60
N SER A 366 6.06 -0.33 3.16
CA SER A 366 7.15 0.38 3.82
C SER A 366 6.69 1.33 4.94
N PHE A 367 5.40 1.26 5.32
CA PHE A 367 4.75 2.04 6.37
C PHE A 367 3.82 1.11 7.17
N ALA A 368 4.38 0.03 7.73
CA ALA A 368 3.58 -1.10 8.19
C ALA A 368 2.57 -0.73 9.29
N GLY A 369 2.89 0.23 10.16
CA GLY A 369 2.04 0.71 11.24
C GLY A 369 1.54 -0.46 12.09
N SER A 370 0.24 -0.72 12.06
CA SER A 370 -0.38 -1.85 12.80
C SER A 370 -0.17 -3.25 12.19
N GLY A 371 0.61 -3.39 11.12
CA GLY A 371 0.92 -4.66 10.47
C GLY A 371 -0.23 -5.26 9.65
N THR A 372 -1.21 -4.44 9.26
CA THR A 372 -2.43 -4.93 8.58
C THR A 372 -2.11 -5.55 7.22
N THR A 373 -1.19 -4.96 6.45
CA THR A 373 -0.84 -5.47 5.12
C THR A 373 -0.21 -6.84 5.16
N GLY A 374 0.77 -7.06 6.05
CA GLY A 374 1.39 -8.37 6.23
C GLY A 374 0.40 -9.42 6.72
N ALA A 375 -0.47 -9.08 7.68
CA ALA A 375 -1.51 -10.00 8.15
C ALA A 375 -2.44 -10.47 7.01
N VAL A 376 -2.95 -9.53 6.21
CA VAL A 376 -3.85 -9.86 5.10
C VAL A 376 -3.12 -10.58 3.97
N ALA A 377 -1.92 -10.13 3.59
CA ALA A 377 -1.10 -10.78 2.56
C ALA A 377 -0.78 -12.23 2.95
N HIS A 378 -0.41 -12.47 4.20
CA HIS A 378 -0.12 -13.81 4.72
C HIS A 378 -1.35 -14.72 4.66
N LYS A 379 -2.49 -14.26 5.20
CA LYS A 379 -3.77 -15.01 5.15
C LYS A 379 -4.20 -15.33 3.72
N ALA A 380 -3.88 -14.43 2.80
CA ALA A 380 -4.18 -14.56 1.38
C ALA A 380 -3.14 -15.40 0.61
N GLY A 381 -2.08 -15.91 1.26
CA GLY A 381 -1.06 -16.75 0.62
C GLY A 381 -0.12 -15.97 -0.31
N ARG A 382 0.16 -14.71 0.00
CA ARG A 382 1.16 -13.88 -0.69
C ARG A 382 2.44 -13.80 0.16
N ARG A 383 3.57 -13.58 -0.50
CA ARG A 383 4.83 -13.24 0.16
C ARG A 383 4.82 -11.75 0.51
N TRP A 384 5.37 -11.36 1.64
CA TRP A 384 5.36 -9.95 2.03
C TRP A 384 6.67 -9.48 2.67
N VAL A 385 6.96 -8.21 2.44
CA VAL A 385 7.98 -7.45 3.17
C VAL A 385 7.31 -6.25 3.79
N MET A 386 7.48 -6.07 5.10
CA MET A 386 7.01 -4.92 5.84
C MET A 386 8.17 -4.18 6.48
N VAL A 387 8.11 -2.85 6.49
CA VAL A 387 9.10 -2.02 7.18
C VAL A 387 8.41 -1.12 8.19
N GLU A 388 8.98 -1.04 9.39
CA GLU A 388 8.53 -0.15 10.44
C GLU A 388 9.69 0.38 11.28
N LEU A 389 9.68 1.68 11.58
CA LEU A 389 10.69 2.35 12.39
C LEU A 389 10.32 2.40 13.88
N GLY A 390 9.03 2.59 14.19
CA GLY A 390 8.60 2.84 15.57
C GLY A 390 8.51 1.59 16.43
N ASP A 391 8.43 1.78 17.76
CA ASP A 391 8.27 0.72 18.76
C ASP A 391 7.02 -0.14 18.55
N HIS A 392 6.05 0.35 17.76
CA HIS A 392 4.90 -0.42 17.32
C HIS A 392 5.25 -1.61 16.42
N CYS A 393 6.43 -1.65 15.83
CA CYS A 393 6.97 -2.87 15.22
C CYS A 393 6.97 -4.03 16.22
N HIS A 394 7.45 -3.78 17.45
CA HIS A 394 7.54 -4.78 18.52
C HIS A 394 6.22 -4.95 19.28
N THR A 395 5.52 -3.85 19.55
CA THR A 395 4.33 -3.87 20.42
C THR A 395 3.03 -4.21 19.68
N HIS A 396 2.96 -3.99 18.37
CA HIS A 396 1.74 -4.18 17.58
C HIS A 396 1.91 -5.17 16.43
N VAL A 397 2.90 -4.96 15.55
CA VAL A 397 3.10 -5.78 14.35
C VAL A 397 3.48 -7.21 14.72
N LEU A 398 4.50 -7.36 15.57
CA LEU A 398 5.04 -8.66 15.96
C LEU A 398 4.00 -9.57 16.65
N PRO A 399 3.27 -9.14 17.71
CA PRO A 399 2.27 -9.99 18.35
C PRO A 399 1.12 -10.35 17.40
N ARG A 400 0.70 -9.41 16.55
CA ARG A 400 -0.35 -9.66 15.57
C ARG A 400 0.06 -10.72 14.55
N LEU A 401 1.26 -10.64 13.99
CA LEU A 401 1.73 -11.61 13.00
C LEU A 401 1.94 -13.00 13.60
N ARG A 402 2.42 -13.08 14.85
CA ARG A 402 2.50 -14.35 15.60
C ARG A 402 1.12 -14.99 15.73
N ALA A 403 0.12 -14.20 16.16
CA ALA A 403 -1.27 -14.69 16.24
C ALA A 403 -1.85 -15.12 14.89
N VAL A 404 -1.46 -14.49 13.77
CA VAL A 404 -1.84 -14.93 12.42
C VAL A 404 -1.20 -16.27 12.07
N ILE A 405 0.10 -16.43 12.32
CA ILE A 405 0.84 -17.67 12.06
C ILE A 405 0.29 -18.83 12.91
N ASP A 406 -0.04 -18.57 14.18
CA ASP A 406 -0.62 -19.55 15.10
C ASP A 406 -2.08 -19.90 14.78
N GLY A 407 -2.72 -19.14 13.88
CA GLY A 407 -4.13 -19.28 13.58
C GLY A 407 -5.05 -18.81 14.71
N ALA A 408 -4.53 -18.11 15.71
CA ALA A 408 -5.29 -17.52 16.82
C ALA A 408 -6.05 -16.25 16.41
N ASP A 409 -5.64 -15.58 15.32
CA ASP A 409 -6.34 -14.41 14.80
C ASP A 409 -7.60 -14.78 14.01
N SER A 410 -8.76 -14.65 14.66
CA SER A 410 -10.09 -14.91 14.09
C SER A 410 -10.72 -13.69 13.40
N SER A 411 -10.03 -12.55 13.38
CA SER A 411 -10.61 -11.27 12.97
C SER A 411 -10.45 -10.93 11.47
N GLY A 412 -11.20 -9.92 11.02
CA GLY A 412 -11.06 -9.32 9.70
C GLY A 412 -11.19 -10.31 8.53
N SER A 413 -10.12 -10.46 7.75
CA SER A 413 -10.08 -11.26 6.53
C SER A 413 -9.93 -12.77 6.76
N THR A 414 -9.80 -13.24 8.00
CA THR A 414 -9.57 -14.66 8.33
C THR A 414 -10.67 -15.57 7.78
N GLN A 415 -11.95 -15.21 7.94
CA GLN A 415 -13.06 -16.02 7.44
C GLN A 415 -13.10 -16.04 5.91
N ALA A 416 -12.95 -14.88 5.28
CA ALA A 416 -12.96 -14.73 3.82
C ALA A 416 -11.83 -15.51 3.14
N THR A 417 -10.66 -15.61 3.79
CA THR A 417 -9.50 -16.37 3.30
C THR A 417 -9.48 -17.83 3.78
N ARG A 418 -10.41 -18.22 4.66
CA ARG A 418 -10.43 -19.54 5.34
C ARG A 418 -9.07 -19.86 5.98
N TRP A 419 -8.47 -18.85 6.62
CA TRP A 419 -7.16 -18.98 7.26
C TRP A 419 -7.24 -19.82 8.56
N LYS A 420 -6.16 -20.55 8.87
CA LYS A 420 -6.07 -21.55 9.96
C LYS A 420 -4.66 -21.61 10.58
N GLY A 421 -3.82 -20.62 10.31
CA GLY A 421 -2.39 -20.65 10.66
C GLY A 421 -1.49 -21.31 9.61
N GLY A 422 -0.19 -21.26 9.87
CA GLY A 422 0.91 -21.77 9.03
C GLY A 422 1.95 -20.69 8.67
N GLY A 423 3.06 -21.11 8.06
CA GLY A 423 4.10 -20.23 7.55
C GLY A 423 5.00 -19.58 8.60
N GLY A 424 5.71 -18.53 8.21
CA GLY A 424 6.63 -17.79 9.06
C GLY A 424 7.10 -16.46 8.48
N PHE A 425 7.85 -15.71 9.27
CA PHE A 425 8.59 -14.52 8.84
C PHE A 425 9.93 -14.42 9.58
N ARG A 426 10.90 -13.79 8.92
CA ARG A 426 12.15 -13.35 9.53
C ARG A 426 12.00 -11.94 10.05
N PHE A 427 12.44 -11.71 11.28
CA PHE A 427 12.58 -10.37 11.83
C PHE A 427 13.98 -9.86 11.51
N CYS A 428 14.09 -8.72 10.85
CA CYS A 428 15.35 -8.15 10.43
C CYS A 428 15.51 -6.74 11.01
N ARG A 429 16.76 -6.32 11.22
CA ARG A 429 17.13 -4.95 11.57
C ARG A 429 18.12 -4.42 10.54
N LEU A 430 18.16 -3.11 10.36
CA LEU A 430 19.25 -2.50 9.61
C LEU A 430 20.54 -2.60 10.41
N ALA A 431 21.62 -3.05 9.77
CA ALA A 431 22.95 -2.93 10.37
C ALA A 431 23.31 -1.46 10.62
N PRO A 432 24.20 -1.19 11.60
CA PRO A 432 24.79 0.14 11.76
C PRO A 432 25.60 0.53 10.52
N SER A 433 25.96 1.81 10.44
CA SER A 433 26.78 2.34 9.34
C SER A 433 28.07 1.56 9.23
N LEU A 434 28.46 1.16 8.01
CA LEU A 434 29.74 0.48 7.81
C LEU A 434 30.90 1.34 8.30
N LEU A 435 30.82 2.66 8.09
CA LEU A 435 31.81 3.61 8.54
C LEU A 435 31.29 4.47 9.70
N GLU A 436 32.14 4.70 10.68
CA GLU A 436 31.93 5.63 11.79
C GLU A 436 33.13 6.56 11.93
N GLU A 437 32.93 7.76 12.48
CA GLU A 437 34.03 8.65 12.83
C GLU A 437 34.65 8.23 14.16
N ASP A 438 35.97 8.11 14.19
CA ASP A 438 36.69 7.97 15.44
C ASP A 438 36.72 9.29 16.23
N LYS A 439 37.26 9.25 17.45
CA LYS A 439 37.38 10.43 18.33
C LYS A 439 38.26 11.56 17.77
N TRP A 440 38.90 11.35 16.63
CA TRP A 440 39.74 12.33 15.94
C TRP A 440 39.14 12.75 14.59
N GLY A 441 37.90 12.33 14.28
CA GLY A 441 37.19 12.67 13.04
C GLY A 441 37.63 11.86 11.82
N ASN A 442 38.35 10.74 11.99
CA ASN A 442 38.69 9.87 10.87
C ASN A 442 37.62 8.81 10.65
N TRP A 443 37.23 8.62 9.41
CA TRP A 443 36.36 7.50 9.02
C TRP A 443 37.08 6.17 9.18
N VAL A 444 36.51 5.28 9.99
CA VAL A 444 36.98 3.93 10.25
C VAL A 444 35.85 2.93 10.07
N ILE A 445 36.18 1.65 9.85
CA ILE A 445 35.17 0.59 9.81
C ILE A 445 34.56 0.45 11.20
N ASN A 446 33.23 0.45 11.27
CA ASN A 446 32.48 0.31 12.50
C ASN A 446 32.81 -1.00 13.20
N ARG A 447 33.09 -0.94 14.51
CA ARG A 447 33.53 -2.09 15.31
C ARG A 447 32.49 -3.20 15.44
N ALA A 448 31.22 -2.91 15.16
CA ALA A 448 30.15 -3.90 15.14
C ALA A 448 30.25 -4.87 13.95
N TYR A 449 31.03 -4.54 12.91
CA TYR A 449 31.18 -5.39 11.73
C TYR A 449 32.17 -6.52 11.97
N ASN A 450 31.67 -7.75 11.84
CA ASN A 450 32.52 -8.93 11.66
C ASN A 450 32.95 -9.08 10.19
N LYS A 451 33.69 -10.15 9.87
CA LYS A 451 34.26 -10.35 8.53
C LYS A 451 33.17 -10.59 7.48
N GLU A 452 32.14 -11.33 7.85
CA GLU A 452 31.02 -11.73 7.01
C GLU A 452 30.15 -10.51 6.67
N MET A 453 29.78 -9.72 7.67
CA MET A 453 29.05 -8.45 7.52
C MET A 453 29.84 -7.46 6.65
N LEU A 454 31.15 -7.36 6.86
CA LEU A 454 32.00 -6.47 6.06
C LEU A 454 32.03 -6.92 4.60
N ALA A 455 32.14 -8.21 4.34
CA ALA A 455 32.10 -8.76 3.00
C ALA A 455 30.75 -8.48 2.32
N GLU A 456 29.63 -8.72 3.02
CA GLU A 456 28.29 -8.46 2.50
C GLU A 456 28.05 -6.97 2.21
N ALA A 457 28.43 -6.07 3.13
CA ALA A 457 28.29 -4.63 2.93
C ALA A 457 29.14 -4.14 1.75
N MET A 458 30.37 -4.63 1.61
CA MET A 458 31.23 -4.29 0.48
C MET A 458 30.68 -4.83 -0.84
N CYS A 459 30.09 -6.03 -0.84
CA CYS A 459 29.36 -6.56 -1.99
C CYS A 459 28.24 -5.59 -2.41
N LYS A 460 27.41 -5.16 -1.45
CA LYS A 460 26.32 -4.18 -1.68
C LYS A 460 26.82 -2.85 -2.26
N ILE A 461 27.88 -2.29 -1.70
CA ILE A 461 28.43 -0.98 -2.10
C ILE A 461 29.04 -1.03 -3.51
N GLU A 462 29.73 -2.11 -3.84
CA GLU A 462 30.41 -2.27 -5.14
C GLU A 462 29.50 -2.89 -6.23
N GLY A 463 28.27 -3.30 -5.88
CA GLY A 463 27.30 -3.85 -6.82
C GLY A 463 27.46 -5.34 -7.12
N PHE A 464 28.11 -6.09 -6.22
CA PHE A 464 28.27 -7.54 -6.28
C PHE A 464 27.19 -8.21 -5.44
N ARG A 465 26.63 -9.34 -5.89
CA ARG A 465 25.78 -10.19 -5.08
C ARG A 465 26.61 -10.91 -4.03
N TYR A 466 26.22 -10.83 -2.76
CA TYR A 466 26.88 -11.57 -1.69
C TYR A 466 26.49 -13.05 -1.77
N GLU A 467 27.48 -13.90 -2.07
CA GLU A 467 27.31 -15.35 -2.23
C GLU A 467 28.66 -16.02 -1.95
N PRO A 468 29.06 -16.11 -0.67
CA PRO A 468 30.39 -16.60 -0.32
C PRO A 468 30.52 -18.09 -0.66
N SER A 469 31.64 -18.46 -1.30
CA SER A 469 31.94 -19.85 -1.63
C SER A 469 32.32 -20.64 -0.37
N PRO A 470 31.78 -21.86 -0.19
CA PRO A 470 32.18 -22.73 0.93
C PRO A 470 33.58 -23.32 0.75
N THR A 471 34.15 -23.26 -0.46
CA THR A 471 35.43 -23.90 -0.80
C THR A 471 36.52 -22.92 -1.22
N ILE A 472 36.16 -21.77 -1.79
CA ILE A 472 37.11 -20.79 -2.32
C ILE A 472 37.07 -19.55 -1.43
N PHE A 473 38.14 -19.36 -0.64
CA PHE A 473 38.16 -18.35 0.42
C PHE A 473 38.04 -16.89 -0.09
N TRP A 474 38.43 -16.60 -1.34
CA TRP A 474 38.40 -15.24 -1.88
C TRP A 474 37.11 -14.93 -2.63
N MET A 475 36.25 -15.92 -2.87
CA MET A 475 34.95 -15.72 -3.53
C MET A 475 33.91 -15.34 -2.47
N HIS A 476 33.83 -14.05 -2.12
CA HIS A 476 32.80 -13.55 -1.19
C HIS A 476 31.54 -13.07 -1.91
N GLY A 477 31.69 -12.53 -3.11
CA GLY A 477 30.57 -12.08 -3.93
C GLY A 477 30.85 -12.15 -5.42
N GLN A 478 29.79 -12.04 -6.21
CA GLN A 478 29.80 -12.22 -7.65
C GLN A 478 28.95 -11.15 -8.35
N SER A 479 29.47 -10.55 -9.42
CA SER A 479 28.76 -9.55 -10.25
C SER A 479 28.30 -10.15 -11.57
N THR A 480 29.21 -10.88 -12.24
CA THR A 480 28.95 -11.64 -13.48
C THR A 480 29.51 -13.05 -13.34
N GLU A 481 29.35 -13.88 -14.37
CA GLU A 481 29.90 -15.26 -14.36
C GLU A 481 31.41 -15.32 -14.12
N THR A 482 32.15 -14.24 -14.41
CA THR A 482 33.62 -14.20 -14.35
C THR A 482 34.17 -13.13 -13.41
N ASP A 483 33.33 -12.33 -12.76
CA ASP A 483 33.76 -11.19 -11.93
C ASP A 483 33.38 -11.38 -10.46
N TYR A 484 34.38 -11.37 -9.59
CA TYR A 484 34.26 -11.71 -8.17
C TYR A 484 34.80 -10.63 -7.26
N LEU A 485 34.41 -10.69 -5.98
CA LEU A 485 34.86 -9.76 -4.96
C LEU A 485 35.41 -10.51 -3.74
N TYR A 486 36.57 -10.06 -3.28
CA TYR A 486 37.24 -10.51 -2.06
C TYR A 486 37.41 -9.34 -1.09
N VAL A 487 37.07 -9.54 0.18
CA VAL A 487 37.17 -8.49 1.21
C VAL A 487 38.01 -9.00 2.37
N THR A 488 39.00 -8.21 2.79
CA THR A 488 39.88 -8.58 3.90
C THR A 488 40.33 -7.36 4.70
N THR A 489 40.45 -7.52 6.01
CA THR A 489 41.06 -6.49 6.88
C THR A 489 42.58 -6.63 6.98
N GLN A 490 43.17 -7.65 6.32
CA GLN A 490 44.61 -7.88 6.32
C GLN A 490 45.34 -7.01 5.30
N THR A 491 46.62 -6.77 5.56
CA THR A 491 47.52 -6.16 4.58
C THR A 491 48.01 -7.22 3.59
N LEU A 492 47.84 -6.97 2.30
CA LEU A 492 48.26 -7.90 1.24
C LEU A 492 49.66 -7.59 0.72
N THR A 493 50.52 -8.60 0.68
CA THR A 493 51.87 -8.54 0.13
C THR A 493 51.88 -8.91 -1.36
N HIS A 494 52.97 -8.60 -2.06
CA HIS A 494 53.16 -8.99 -3.45
C HIS A 494 53.06 -10.51 -3.67
N GLU A 495 53.67 -11.32 -2.81
CA GLU A 495 53.64 -12.78 -2.91
C GLU A 495 52.20 -13.33 -2.75
N GLN A 496 51.44 -12.78 -1.81
CA GLN A 496 50.03 -13.17 -1.62
C GLN A 496 49.17 -12.82 -2.84
N LEU A 497 49.36 -11.61 -3.40
CA LEU A 497 48.64 -11.21 -4.62
C LEU A 497 49.02 -12.07 -5.82
N GLN A 498 50.26 -12.53 -5.92
CA GLN A 498 50.68 -13.44 -6.98
C GLN A 498 49.98 -14.81 -6.86
N VAL A 499 49.88 -15.36 -5.66
CA VAL A 499 49.14 -16.63 -5.43
C VAL A 499 47.67 -16.46 -5.76
N ILE A 500 47.03 -15.38 -5.28
CA ILE A 500 45.62 -15.09 -5.57
C ILE A 500 45.40 -14.91 -7.08
N SER A 501 46.26 -14.14 -7.76
CA SER A 501 46.18 -13.92 -9.22
C SER A 501 46.26 -15.23 -9.99
N ALA A 502 47.15 -16.15 -9.59
CA ALA A 502 47.26 -17.46 -10.22
C ALA A 502 46.02 -18.34 -9.98
N GLU A 503 45.43 -18.31 -8.78
CA GLU A 503 44.19 -19.04 -8.48
C GLU A 503 42.96 -18.48 -9.21
N VAL A 504 42.88 -17.16 -9.39
CA VAL A 504 41.85 -16.48 -10.19
C VAL A 504 42.02 -16.85 -11.67
N GLY A 505 43.25 -16.90 -12.15
CA GLY A 505 43.55 -17.21 -13.56
C GLY A 505 43.13 -16.11 -14.53
N ASP A 506 43.30 -16.36 -15.82
CA ASP A 506 43.23 -15.32 -16.85
C ASP A 506 41.81 -15.03 -17.36
N GLU A 507 40.87 -15.95 -17.12
CA GLU A 507 39.48 -15.87 -17.60
C GLU A 507 38.54 -15.19 -16.58
N ARG A 508 39.05 -14.81 -15.40
CA ARG A 508 38.26 -14.22 -14.31
C ARG A 508 38.90 -12.92 -13.82
N THR A 509 38.08 -12.06 -13.26
CA THR A 509 38.51 -10.83 -12.59
C THR A 509 38.16 -10.86 -11.11
N LEU A 510 39.01 -10.26 -10.28
CA LEU A 510 38.79 -10.18 -8.84
C LEU A 510 38.99 -8.75 -8.33
N LEU A 511 37.93 -8.17 -7.76
CA LEU A 511 38.00 -6.95 -6.97
C LEU A 511 38.35 -7.28 -5.52
N ILE A 512 39.54 -6.85 -5.08
CA ILE A 512 40.01 -7.02 -3.72
C ILE A 512 39.85 -5.71 -2.94
N CYS A 513 39.04 -5.73 -1.89
CA CYS A 513 38.90 -4.64 -0.93
C CYS A 513 39.67 -4.98 0.34
N CYS A 514 40.80 -4.29 0.57
CA CYS A 514 41.72 -4.58 1.66
C CYS A 514 42.03 -3.35 2.52
N SER A 515 42.53 -3.52 3.75
CA SER A 515 42.96 -2.39 4.59
C SER A 515 44.21 -1.70 4.03
N ALA A 516 45.16 -2.50 3.54
CA ALA A 516 46.38 -2.01 2.90
C ALA A 516 46.96 -3.08 1.96
N PHE A 517 47.84 -2.66 1.05
CA PHE A 517 48.62 -3.56 0.22
C PHE A 517 50.00 -2.98 -0.08
N ARG A 518 50.98 -3.86 -0.35
CA ARG A 518 52.37 -3.53 -0.72
C ARG A 518 52.77 -4.32 -1.96
N ALA A 519 52.33 -3.85 -3.13
CA ALA A 519 52.69 -4.41 -4.43
C ALA A 519 52.50 -3.38 -5.53
N ARG A 520 53.14 -3.60 -6.69
CA ARG A 520 52.82 -2.87 -7.92
C ARG A 520 51.72 -3.65 -8.66
N LEU A 521 50.59 -2.99 -8.91
CA LEU A 521 49.37 -3.62 -9.43
C LEU A 521 49.38 -3.83 -10.95
N ASP A 522 50.25 -3.13 -11.66
CA ASP A 522 50.50 -3.29 -13.10
C ASP A 522 50.90 -4.71 -13.51
N GLN A 523 51.33 -5.53 -12.55
CA GLN A 523 51.76 -6.92 -12.75
C GLN A 523 50.61 -7.93 -12.66
N PHE A 524 49.41 -7.51 -12.24
CA PHE A 524 48.27 -8.41 -12.02
C PHE A 524 47.05 -7.93 -12.80
N PRO A 525 46.94 -8.24 -14.12
CA PRO A 525 45.89 -7.70 -14.98
C PRO A 525 44.47 -8.17 -14.59
N ASN A 526 44.36 -9.32 -13.92
CA ASN A 526 43.11 -9.89 -13.45
C ASN A 526 42.68 -9.42 -12.05
N LEU A 527 43.51 -8.63 -11.36
CA LEU A 527 43.22 -8.13 -10.00
C LEU A 527 43.01 -6.62 -9.98
N THR A 528 41.91 -6.18 -9.37
CA THR A 528 41.70 -4.77 -9.00
C THR A 528 41.77 -4.65 -7.49
N VAL A 529 42.71 -3.86 -6.94
CA VAL A 529 42.87 -3.74 -5.48
C VAL A 529 42.50 -2.34 -5.00
N LYS A 530 41.56 -2.26 -4.06
CA LYS A 530 41.07 -1.01 -3.44
C LYS A 530 41.34 -1.02 -1.92
N LYS A 531 41.68 0.15 -1.37
CA LYS A 531 41.89 0.34 0.07
C LYS A 531 40.61 0.80 0.75
N ILE A 532 40.13 0.09 1.77
CA ILE A 532 39.01 0.53 2.62
C ILE A 532 39.54 1.19 3.90
N PRO A 533 38.94 2.30 4.37
CA PRO A 533 37.68 2.89 3.92
C PRO A 533 37.78 3.87 2.74
N ALA A 534 38.98 4.33 2.38
CA ALA A 534 39.20 5.40 1.39
C ALA A 534 38.48 5.19 0.04
N ALA A 535 38.41 3.94 -0.44
CA ALA A 535 37.79 3.60 -1.71
C ALA A 535 36.26 3.72 -1.73
N VAL A 536 35.60 3.76 -0.57
CA VAL A 536 34.13 3.81 -0.47
C VAL A 536 33.61 5.13 0.09
N LEU A 537 34.47 6.01 0.62
CA LEU A 537 34.05 7.27 1.26
C LEU A 537 33.07 8.10 0.42
N GLU A 538 33.30 8.20 -0.90
CA GLU A 538 32.47 9.02 -1.80
C GLU A 538 31.22 8.31 -2.34
N ARG A 539 31.02 7.02 -2.01
CA ARG A 539 29.91 6.21 -2.52
C ARG A 539 28.56 6.62 -1.92
N CYS A 540 28.55 6.93 -0.63
CA CYS A 540 27.35 7.31 0.11
C CYS A 540 27.65 8.27 1.26
N GLU A 541 26.59 8.77 1.88
CA GLU A 541 26.61 9.43 3.18
C GLU A 541 26.72 8.35 4.26
N TRP A 542 27.68 8.52 5.17
CA TRP A 542 27.97 7.58 6.25
C TRP A 542 27.49 8.11 7.59
N GLY A 543 27.23 7.22 8.55
CA GLY A 543 26.86 7.59 9.92
C GLY A 543 25.47 8.22 10.06
N LYS A 544 24.63 8.12 9.02
CA LYS A 544 23.28 8.66 9.01
C LYS A 544 22.26 7.55 9.09
N ASP A 545 21.70 7.37 10.29
CA ASP A 545 20.72 6.30 10.57
C ASP A 545 19.26 6.80 10.56
N ASP A 546 19.05 8.11 10.44
CA ASP A 546 17.73 8.74 10.50
C ASP A 546 17.44 9.57 9.22
N TYR A 547 16.47 9.09 8.45
CA TYR A 547 15.81 9.80 7.35
C TYR A 547 14.30 9.88 7.61
N SER A 548 13.90 9.82 8.89
CA SER A 548 12.52 9.70 9.31
C SER A 548 11.69 10.91 8.88
N LEU A 549 10.39 10.68 8.77
CA LEU A 549 9.42 11.72 8.50
C LEU A 549 9.14 12.58 9.74
N ASN A 550 9.71 12.21 10.89
CA ASN A 550 9.57 12.91 12.16
C ASN A 550 10.75 13.85 12.32
N VAL A 551 10.58 15.12 12.00
CA VAL A 551 11.62 16.11 12.33
C VAL A 551 11.50 16.38 13.83
N GLN A 552 12.31 15.72 14.66
CA GLN A 552 12.64 16.33 15.95
C GLN A 552 13.30 17.65 15.62
N THR A 553 12.64 18.76 15.95
CA THR A 553 13.24 20.09 15.87
C THR A 553 14.48 20.08 16.74
N VAL A 554 15.66 19.87 16.14
CA VAL A 554 16.93 20.05 16.81
C VAL A 554 17.03 21.55 17.08
N MET A 555 16.78 21.94 18.33
CA MET A 555 17.12 23.28 18.79
C MET A 555 18.65 23.41 18.77
N GLY A 556 19.17 24.17 17.82
CA GLY A 556 20.57 24.57 17.82
C GLY A 556 21.16 24.75 16.43
N GLU A 557 20.83 25.87 15.79
CA GLU A 557 21.76 26.73 15.03
C GLU A 557 20.92 27.88 14.48
N GLU A 558 21.01 29.05 15.14
CA GLU A 558 20.46 30.29 14.59
C GLU A 558 21.23 30.60 13.30
N PRO A 559 20.56 30.83 12.15
CA PRO A 559 21.23 31.29 10.97
C PRO A 559 21.85 32.67 11.26
N GLU A 560 23.17 32.79 11.06
CA GLU A 560 23.89 34.06 11.10
C GLU A 560 23.15 35.08 10.22
N ALA A 561 22.73 36.19 10.85
CA ALA A 561 22.08 37.28 10.14
C ALA A 561 23.06 37.86 9.11
N PRO A 562 22.65 38.05 7.85
CA PRO A 562 23.53 38.65 6.85
C PRO A 562 23.89 40.08 7.25
N GLU A 563 25.17 40.42 7.15
CA GLU A 563 25.68 41.77 7.38
C GLU A 563 25.00 42.78 6.43
N PRO A 564 24.60 43.97 6.91
CA PRO A 564 23.96 44.96 6.06
C PRO A 564 24.99 45.60 5.12
N GLU A 565 24.78 45.44 3.81
CA GLU A 565 25.53 46.18 2.79
C GLU A 565 25.22 47.70 2.86
N PRO A 566 26.22 48.58 2.59
CA PRO A 566 26.05 50.02 2.68
C PRO A 566 25.21 50.59 1.53
N ASP A 567 24.15 51.30 1.93
CA ASP A 567 23.19 51.99 1.06
C ASP A 567 23.85 53.12 0.23
N GLN A 568 23.84 52.95 -1.10
CA GLN A 568 24.06 54.02 -2.08
C GLN A 568 22.83 54.12 -2.98
N SER A 569 21.94 55.08 -2.74
CA SER A 569 21.66 56.16 -3.70
C SER A 569 20.42 56.97 -3.31
N ALA A 570 20.60 58.29 -3.39
CA ALA A 570 19.62 59.30 -3.09
C ALA A 570 18.53 59.45 -4.18
N GLY A 571 17.34 59.82 -3.73
CA GLY A 571 16.53 60.86 -4.38
C GLY A 571 15.31 60.40 -5.20
N ALA A 572 14.12 60.51 -4.61
CA ALA A 572 13.05 61.40 -5.10
C ALA A 572 11.80 61.31 -4.20
N THR A 573 11.38 62.48 -3.72
CA THR A 573 10.25 62.79 -2.83
C THR A 573 8.93 63.00 -3.57
N VAL A 574 7.80 62.48 -3.05
CA VAL A 574 6.44 63.09 -3.14
C VAL A 574 5.61 62.68 -1.90
N PRO A 575 4.81 63.57 -1.26
CA PRO A 575 4.27 63.39 0.10
C PRO A 575 2.82 62.85 0.17
N PRO A 576 2.34 62.40 1.35
CA PRO A 576 0.95 61.94 1.54
C PRO A 576 0.02 63.03 2.09
N PRO A 577 -1.31 62.99 1.83
CA PRO A 577 -2.28 63.79 2.53
C PRO A 577 -2.93 63.06 3.73
N SER A 578 -3.26 63.87 4.74
CA SER A 578 -3.81 63.56 6.06
C SER A 578 -5.29 63.11 6.06
N SER A 579 -5.72 62.35 7.09
CA SER A 579 -6.69 62.88 8.10
C SER A 579 -7.14 61.88 9.19
N LYS A 580 -7.08 62.40 10.44
CA LYS A 580 -8.03 62.30 11.58
C LYS A 580 -8.22 60.98 12.38
N LYS A 581 -7.63 61.02 13.59
CA LYS A 581 -8.00 60.31 14.82
C LYS A 581 -9.40 60.71 15.35
N ARG A 582 -10.13 59.77 15.96
CA ARG A 582 -10.91 60.02 17.18
C ARG A 582 -11.06 58.76 18.07
N LYS A 583 -11.04 59.01 19.38
CA LYS A 583 -10.84 58.13 20.56
C LYS A 583 -12.04 57.21 20.88
N GLY A 584 -11.81 56.11 21.62
CA GLY A 584 -12.82 55.55 22.54
C GLY A 584 -12.63 54.13 23.10
N ARG A 585 -12.15 54.05 24.35
CA ARG A 585 -12.44 53.07 25.45
C ARG A 585 -12.16 51.54 25.30
N LYS A 586 -11.28 51.05 26.18
CA LYS A 586 -11.22 49.65 26.68
C LYS A 586 -12.27 49.41 27.78
N PRO A 587 -12.84 48.20 27.93
CA PRO A 587 -13.34 47.70 29.20
C PRO A 587 -12.37 46.70 29.85
N LYS A 588 -12.49 46.62 31.18
CA LYS A 588 -11.62 45.94 32.16
C LYS A 588 -11.96 44.46 32.32
N MET A 589 -10.92 43.67 32.65
CA MET A 589 -11.00 42.34 33.29
C MET A 589 -11.73 42.43 34.64
N GLN A 590 -12.61 41.47 34.90
CA GLN A 590 -13.11 41.12 36.23
C GLN A 590 -12.74 39.66 36.51
N GLU A 591 -12.02 39.46 37.61
CA GLU A 591 -11.76 38.18 38.26
C GLU A 591 -12.88 37.82 39.26
N LEU A 592 -12.84 36.54 39.68
CA LEU A 592 -13.33 35.90 40.92
C LEU A 592 -14.55 34.96 40.75
N PRO A 593 -14.75 33.93 41.62
CA PRO A 593 -13.77 33.11 42.38
C PRO A 593 -14.10 31.59 42.43
N LEU A 594 -13.14 30.81 42.96
CA LEU A 594 -13.30 29.45 43.49
C LEU A 594 -14.28 29.41 44.68
N PHE A 595 -15.11 28.36 44.80
CA PHE A 595 -15.39 27.68 46.08
C PHE A 595 -15.85 26.23 45.87
N ALA A 596 -15.51 25.40 46.85
CA ALA A 596 -15.57 23.95 46.89
C ALA A 596 -16.84 23.37 47.55
N ALA A 597 -16.90 22.03 47.49
CA ALA A 597 -17.57 21.10 48.41
C ALA A 597 -19.07 20.82 48.23
N ALA A 598 -19.38 19.55 47.88
CA ALA A 598 -20.28 18.70 48.66
C ALA A 598 -20.15 17.23 48.24
N HIS A 599 -19.47 16.45 49.08
CA HIS A 599 -19.73 15.02 49.28
C HIS A 599 -21.18 14.84 49.72
N HIS A 600 -21.88 13.80 49.24
CA HIS A 600 -22.92 13.11 50.01
C HIS A 600 -22.94 11.62 49.69
N GLY A 601 -22.82 10.80 50.73
CA GLY A 601 -23.11 9.38 50.73
C GLY A 601 -23.50 8.95 52.13
N LYS A 602 -24.69 8.35 52.26
CA LYS A 602 -25.21 7.37 53.25
C LYS A 602 -26.75 7.45 53.24
N SER A 603 -27.49 6.43 52.81
CA SER A 603 -27.82 5.14 53.46
C SER A 603 -29.25 5.13 54.05
N GLY A 604 -30.10 4.24 53.54
CA GLY A 604 -31.07 3.44 54.31
C GLY A 604 -32.43 4.05 54.67
N GLY A 605 -33.51 3.31 54.38
CA GLY A 605 -34.80 3.45 55.08
C GLY A 605 -36.04 3.08 54.27
N ASP A 606 -36.44 1.80 54.39
CA ASP A 606 -37.81 1.26 54.40
C ASP A 606 -38.80 1.38 53.21
N GLN A 607 -39.30 0.18 52.88
CA GLN A 607 -40.47 -0.25 52.09
C GLN A 607 -40.32 -0.44 50.58
#